data_AF-A0A4Q8LFT3-F1
#
_entry.id   AF-A0A4Q8LFT3-F1
#
_cell.length_a   1.000
_cell.length_b   1.000
_cell.length_c   1.000
_cell.angle_alpha   90.00
_cell.angle_beta   90.00
_cell.angle_gamma   90.00
#
_symmetry.space_group_name_H-M   'P 1'
#
loop_
_entity.id
_entity.type
_entity.pdbx_description
1 polymer ?
#
loop_
_entity_poly.entity_id
_entity_poly.type
_entity_poly.pdbx_seq_one_letter_code
_entity_poly.pdbx_strand_id
1 'polypeptide(L)'
;MPTTSEGVRSVPPTGWEMPGGPMVCSRLLTLLLGLVAALGLAVSGAGAQTRCPGGVAAGSVLCQPDLPQSGSGSGKTIVKIVGHWDKTWGAIADSPNLIGGVSKGALSKRAAEQQALEACAERGGRSCVVSFTYFNQCVAVIDPDVLGASNYIQAAESIELAGEVGIKHCREKNGSSASCKVTYSDCSMPIYRD
;
A
#
# COMPACT_ATOMS: atom_id res chain seq x y z
N MET A 1 25.12 2.02 49.49
CA MET A 1 24.01 2.28 50.43
C MET A 1 22.97 3.13 49.71
N PRO A 2 21.65 2.89 49.84
CA PRO A 2 20.84 1.66 49.68
C PRO A 2 20.10 1.69 48.30
N THR A 3 19.93 0.60 47.54
CA THR A 3 18.95 -0.52 47.59
C THR A 3 17.47 -0.15 47.45
N THR A 4 16.84 -0.55 46.35
CA THR A 4 15.44 -1.05 46.33
C THR A 4 15.29 -2.13 45.27
N SER A 5 15.30 -3.39 45.72
CA SER A 5 14.87 -4.59 45.00
C SER A 5 13.47 -4.94 45.51
N GLU A 6 12.47 -4.97 44.64
CA GLU A 6 11.14 -5.46 44.99
C GLU A 6 11.12 -6.99 44.91
N GLY A 7 10.95 -7.61 46.09
CA GLY A 7 10.76 -9.04 46.25
C GLY A 7 9.28 -9.41 46.18
N VAL A 8 8.95 -10.38 45.34
CA VAL A 8 7.65 -11.03 45.34
C VAL A 8 7.69 -12.19 46.35
N ARG A 9 6.93 -12.06 47.43
CA ARG A 9 6.64 -13.14 48.40
C ARG A 9 5.60 -14.10 47.84
N SER A 10 5.93 -15.37 47.90
CA SER A 10 5.02 -16.52 47.83
C SER A 10 4.39 -16.83 49.19
N VAL A 11 3.06 -17.00 49.26
CA VAL A 11 2.35 -17.88 50.22
C VAL A 11 1.03 -18.34 49.56
N PRO A 12 0.64 -19.63 49.64
CA PRO A 12 -0.57 -20.18 49.01
C PRO A 12 -1.78 -20.14 49.97
N PRO A 13 -3.01 -20.34 49.45
CA PRO A 13 -4.09 -20.92 50.24
C PRO A 13 -4.49 -22.29 49.66
N THR A 14 -4.25 -23.35 50.43
CA THR A 14 -5.28 -24.12 51.16
C THR A 14 -6.21 -24.91 50.26
N GLY A 15 -6.02 -26.23 50.30
CA GLY A 15 -7.01 -27.18 49.83
C GLY A 15 -8.34 -27.00 50.56
N TRP A 16 -9.41 -27.29 49.84
CA TRP A 16 -10.70 -27.61 50.41
C TRP A 16 -11.25 -28.83 49.69
N GLU A 17 -11.69 -29.74 50.53
CA GLU A 17 -12.26 -31.03 50.23
C GLU A 17 -13.53 -30.93 49.38
N MET A 18 -13.78 -32.01 48.64
CA MET A 18 -15.05 -32.30 47.98
C MET A 18 -16.09 -32.75 49.01
N PRO A 19 -17.35 -32.29 48.86
CA PRO A 19 -18.47 -33.22 48.72
C PRO A 19 -19.38 -32.74 47.57
N GLY A 20 -19.89 -33.56 46.66
CA GLY A 20 -20.66 -34.77 46.93
C GLY A 20 -22.09 -34.62 46.37
N GLY A 21 -22.23 -34.52 45.04
CA GLY A 21 -23.43 -34.82 44.23
C GLY A 21 -24.69 -33.91 44.36
N PRO A 22 -25.75 -34.10 43.55
CA PRO A 22 -25.86 -34.96 42.36
C PRO A 22 -26.39 -34.26 41.08
N MET A 23 -25.89 -34.71 39.92
CA MET A 23 -26.64 -35.12 38.72
C MET A 23 -27.72 -34.23 38.05
N VAL A 24 -27.84 -32.92 38.31
CA VAL A 24 -28.74 -32.05 37.49
C VAL A 24 -28.01 -31.36 36.34
N CYS A 25 -26.73 -31.02 36.53
CA CYS A 25 -25.92 -30.30 35.55
C CYS A 25 -25.61 -31.14 34.30
N SER A 26 -25.44 -32.46 34.45
CA SER A 26 -25.11 -33.37 33.34
C SER A 26 -26.25 -33.49 32.32
N ARG A 27 -27.51 -33.43 32.75
CA ARG A 27 -28.68 -33.48 31.84
C ARG A 27 -28.88 -32.17 31.07
N LEU A 28 -28.62 -31.01 31.69
CA LEU A 28 -28.61 -29.73 30.98
C LEU A 28 -27.42 -29.61 30.03
N LEU A 29 -26.23 -30.09 30.42
CA LEU A 29 -25.04 -30.05 29.58
C LEU A 29 -25.17 -30.95 28.35
N THR A 30 -25.78 -32.13 28.50
CA THR A 30 -26.07 -33.05 27.39
C THR A 30 -27.19 -32.55 26.48
N LEU A 31 -28.23 -31.89 27.02
CA LEU A 31 -29.23 -31.20 26.20
C LEU A 31 -28.63 -30.01 25.43
N LEU A 32 -27.76 -29.21 26.06
CA LEU A 32 -27.07 -28.09 25.41
C LEU A 32 -26.06 -28.56 24.34
N LEU A 33 -25.27 -29.61 24.62
CA LEU A 33 -24.40 -30.23 23.61
C LEU A 33 -25.21 -30.83 22.46
N GLY A 34 -26.35 -31.46 22.74
CA GLY A 34 -27.26 -31.99 21.73
C GLY A 34 -27.87 -30.89 20.86
N LEU A 35 -28.26 -29.76 21.46
CA LEU A 35 -28.82 -28.62 20.73
C LEU A 35 -27.77 -27.94 19.83
N VAL A 36 -26.53 -27.80 20.31
CA VAL A 36 -25.40 -27.26 19.53
C VAL A 36 -25.01 -28.21 18.39
N ALA A 37 -24.98 -29.52 18.64
CA ALA A 37 -24.75 -30.52 17.60
C ALA A 37 -25.87 -30.50 16.54
N ALA A 38 -27.14 -30.39 16.96
CA ALA A 38 -28.28 -30.29 16.04
C ALA A 38 -28.28 -28.99 15.21
N LEU A 39 -27.81 -27.87 15.77
CA LEU A 39 -27.65 -26.61 15.02
C LEU A 39 -26.48 -26.65 14.03
N GLY A 40 -25.42 -27.41 14.34
CA GLY A 40 -24.24 -27.54 13.47
C GLY A 40 -24.50 -28.28 12.15
N LEU A 41 -25.50 -29.17 12.11
CA LEU A 41 -25.89 -29.91 10.90
C LEU A 41 -26.76 -29.10 9.91
N ALA A 42 -27.15 -27.87 10.25
CA ALA A 42 -28.03 -27.04 9.42
C ALA A 42 -27.29 -26.00 8.55
N VAL A 43 -25.95 -25.94 8.57
CA VAL A 43 -25.18 -25.09 7.65
C VAL A 43 -25.08 -25.79 6.30
N SER A 44 -26.12 -25.60 5.48
CA SER A 44 -26.00 -25.83 4.04
C SER A 44 -24.94 -24.87 3.51
N GLY A 45 -23.83 -25.39 2.99
CA GLY A 45 -22.82 -24.58 2.31
C GLY A 45 -23.47 -23.83 1.16
N ALA A 46 -23.61 -22.51 1.29
CA ALA A 46 -23.95 -21.65 0.18
C ALA A 46 -22.74 -21.61 -0.76
N GLY A 47 -22.69 -22.54 -1.71
CA GLY A 47 -21.75 -22.50 -2.82
C GLY A 47 -22.10 -21.31 -3.71
N ALA A 48 -21.47 -20.17 -3.47
CA ALA A 48 -21.45 -19.08 -4.43
C ALA A 48 -20.42 -19.45 -5.52
N GLN A 49 -20.77 -20.40 -6.40
CA GLN A 49 -20.00 -20.60 -7.62
C GLN A 49 -20.25 -19.40 -8.56
N THR A 50 -19.15 -18.74 -8.90
CA THR A 50 -19.12 -17.68 -9.91
C THR A 50 -18.36 -18.20 -11.11
N ARG A 51 -18.93 -18.01 -12.31
CA ARG A 51 -18.28 -18.42 -13.55
C ARG A 51 -17.67 -17.19 -14.22
N CYS A 52 -16.35 -17.22 -14.37
CA CYS A 52 -15.60 -16.20 -15.10
C CYS A 52 -15.30 -16.69 -16.52
N PRO A 53 -15.47 -15.86 -17.56
CA PRO A 53 -14.93 -16.14 -18.89
C PRO A 53 -13.42 -16.41 -18.83
N GLY A 54 -12.90 -17.23 -19.76
CA GLY A 54 -11.48 -17.58 -19.80
C GLY A 54 -10.58 -16.34 -19.90
N GLY A 55 -9.59 -16.24 -19.00
CA GLY A 55 -8.64 -15.10 -18.94
C GLY A 55 -9.05 -13.96 -18.00
N VAL A 56 -10.19 -14.08 -17.30
CA VAL A 56 -10.66 -13.09 -16.32
C VAL A 56 -10.24 -13.52 -14.91
N ALA A 57 -9.60 -12.61 -14.15
CA ALA A 57 -9.24 -12.85 -12.76
C ALA A 57 -10.50 -12.96 -11.85
N ALA A 58 -10.42 -13.82 -10.83
CA ALA A 58 -11.47 -13.94 -9.81
C ALA A 58 -11.71 -12.58 -9.13
N GLY A 59 -12.99 -12.20 -8.93
CA GLY A 59 -13.38 -10.88 -8.41
C GLY A 59 -13.63 -9.80 -9.46
N SER A 60 -13.46 -10.12 -10.75
CA SER A 60 -13.86 -9.22 -11.84
C SER A 60 -15.38 -9.09 -11.94
N VAL A 61 -15.85 -7.89 -12.32
CA VAL A 61 -17.25 -7.62 -12.67
C VAL A 61 -17.78 -8.46 -13.84
N LEU A 62 -16.88 -9.08 -14.61
CA LEU A 62 -17.23 -9.99 -15.71
C LEU A 62 -17.54 -11.41 -15.23
N CYS A 63 -17.30 -11.74 -13.97
CA CYS A 63 -17.71 -13.00 -13.38
C CYS A 63 -19.18 -12.90 -12.97
N GLN A 64 -20.04 -13.76 -13.51
CA GLN A 64 -21.47 -13.75 -13.21
C GLN A 64 -21.87 -14.87 -12.24
N PRO A 65 -22.94 -14.67 -11.44
CA PRO A 65 -23.55 -15.74 -10.66
C PRO A 65 -24.15 -16.80 -11.60
N ASP A 66 -24.00 -18.08 -11.25
CA ASP A 66 -24.62 -19.19 -11.98
C ASP A 66 -26.15 -19.18 -11.78
N LEU A 67 -26.88 -18.41 -12.60
CA LEU A 67 -28.34 -18.50 -12.69
C LEU A 67 -28.74 -19.64 -13.63
N PRO A 68 -29.82 -20.41 -13.33
CA PRO A 68 -30.30 -21.48 -14.21
C PRO A 68 -30.75 -20.89 -15.55
N GLN A 69 -29.98 -21.17 -16.59
CA GLN A 69 -30.11 -20.58 -17.92
C GLN A 69 -31.36 -21.14 -18.64
N SER A 70 -32.48 -20.41 -18.60
CA SER A 70 -33.54 -20.56 -19.60
C SER A 70 -33.16 -19.76 -20.83
N GLY A 71 -32.96 -20.44 -21.96
CA GLY A 71 -32.89 -19.81 -23.27
C GLY A 71 -31.48 -19.58 -23.79
N SER A 72 -31.13 -20.40 -24.77
CA SER A 72 -30.11 -20.13 -25.79
C SER A 72 -30.29 -18.72 -26.36
N GLY A 73 -29.49 -17.78 -25.88
CA GLY A 73 -29.21 -16.52 -26.56
C GLY A 73 -27.70 -16.41 -26.73
N SER A 74 -27.21 -16.70 -27.94
CA SER A 74 -25.85 -16.36 -28.38
C SER A 74 -25.66 -14.84 -28.55
N GLY A 75 -26.22 -14.05 -27.63
CA GLY A 75 -25.98 -12.62 -27.52
C GLY A 75 -24.65 -12.43 -26.84
N LYS A 76 -23.63 -12.01 -27.59
CA LYS A 76 -22.40 -11.45 -27.02
C LYS A 76 -22.81 -10.21 -26.23
N THR A 77 -23.05 -10.33 -24.93
CA THR A 77 -23.20 -9.17 -24.04
C THR A 77 -21.87 -8.43 -24.05
N ILE A 78 -21.77 -7.38 -24.85
CA ILE A 78 -20.65 -6.45 -24.80
C ILE A 78 -20.84 -5.64 -23.53
N VAL A 79 -20.17 -6.06 -22.45
CA VAL A 79 -20.00 -5.21 -21.27
C VAL A 79 -19.06 -4.08 -21.71
N LYS A 80 -19.60 -2.88 -21.95
CA LYS A 80 -18.77 -1.70 -22.18
C LYS A 80 -18.17 -1.34 -20.84
N ILE A 81 -16.90 -1.68 -20.63
CA ILE A 81 -16.13 -1.07 -19.54
C ILE A 81 -16.08 0.43 -19.88
N VAL A 82 -16.91 1.20 -19.18
CA VAL A 82 -16.84 2.65 -19.20
C VAL A 82 -15.65 3.02 -18.33
N GLY A 83 -14.73 3.73 -18.95
CA GLY A 83 -13.53 4.24 -18.33
C GLY A 83 -12.27 3.38 -18.27
N HIS A 84 -11.15 4.09 -18.13
CA HIS A 84 -9.79 3.57 -18.01
C HIS A 84 -8.92 4.51 -17.16
N TRP A 85 -7.86 3.96 -16.58
CA TRP A 85 -6.83 4.72 -15.86
C TRP A 85 -5.70 5.10 -16.80
N ASP A 86 -5.52 6.39 -17.03
CA ASP A 86 -4.36 6.96 -17.71
C ASP A 86 -3.18 7.04 -16.77
N LYS A 87 -2.03 6.58 -17.27
CA LYS A 87 -0.75 6.80 -16.58
C LYS A 87 -0.39 8.27 -16.68
N THR A 88 0.09 8.82 -15.57
CA THR A 88 0.70 10.14 -15.57
C THR A 88 2.16 10.05 -15.18
N TRP A 89 2.95 10.97 -15.74
CA TRP A 89 4.39 11.00 -15.62
C TRP A 89 4.85 12.30 -14.98
N GLY A 90 5.91 12.20 -14.18
CA GLY A 90 6.69 13.33 -13.71
C GLY A 90 8.17 13.12 -14.03
N ALA A 91 8.92 14.21 -14.10
CA ALA A 91 10.36 14.19 -14.33
C ALA A 91 11.07 15.30 -13.55
N ILE A 92 12.35 15.10 -13.30
CA ILE A 92 13.26 16.03 -12.68
C ILE A 92 14.44 16.21 -13.64
N ALA A 93 14.81 17.46 -13.87
CA ALA A 93 15.99 17.83 -14.63
C ALA A 93 16.88 18.69 -13.76
N ASP A 94 18.19 18.46 -13.85
CA ASP A 94 19.21 19.16 -13.08
C ASP A 94 20.22 19.83 -14.01
N SER A 95 20.89 20.85 -13.48
CA SER A 95 21.97 21.56 -14.17
C SER A 95 23.24 21.60 -13.31
N PRO A 96 24.44 21.74 -13.92
CA PRO A 96 25.69 21.89 -13.17
C PRO A 96 25.74 23.15 -12.28
N ASN A 97 24.92 24.17 -12.57
CA ASN A 97 24.79 25.37 -11.74
C ASN A 97 23.73 25.25 -10.63
N LEU A 98 23.35 24.03 -10.25
CA LEU A 98 22.44 23.71 -9.15
C LEU A 98 21.02 24.29 -9.32
N ILE A 99 20.57 24.44 -10.57
CA ILE A 99 19.21 24.87 -10.89
C ILE A 99 18.47 23.68 -11.47
N GLY A 100 17.41 23.26 -10.77
CA GLY A 100 16.57 22.14 -11.19
C GLY A 100 15.25 22.59 -11.81
N GLY A 101 14.67 21.72 -12.63
CA GLY A 101 13.32 21.81 -13.19
C GLY A 101 12.53 20.54 -12.89
N VAL A 102 11.21 20.67 -12.71
CA VAL A 102 10.34 19.54 -12.36
C VAL A 102 9.08 19.56 -13.21
N SER A 103 8.51 18.40 -13.47
CA SER A 103 7.21 18.24 -14.11
C SER A 103 6.40 17.15 -13.41
N LYS A 104 5.07 17.25 -13.51
CA LYS A 104 4.12 16.26 -12.98
C LYS A 104 2.85 16.20 -13.80
N GLY A 105 2.17 15.05 -13.78
CA GLY A 105 0.85 14.90 -14.40
C GLY A 105 0.86 14.81 -15.92
N ALA A 106 2.02 14.66 -16.56
CA ALA A 106 2.11 14.61 -18.02
C ALA A 106 1.58 13.26 -18.55
N LEU A 107 0.88 13.28 -19.69
CA LEU A 107 0.28 12.07 -20.27
C LEU A 107 1.30 11.13 -20.94
N SER A 108 2.57 11.54 -21.03
CA SER A 108 3.63 10.67 -21.54
C SER A 108 4.97 10.98 -20.88
N LYS A 109 5.84 9.98 -20.85
CA LYS A 109 7.22 10.10 -20.37
C LYS A 109 7.97 11.26 -21.04
N ARG A 110 7.91 11.31 -22.38
CA ARG A 110 8.59 12.34 -23.18
C ARG A 110 8.09 13.75 -22.86
N ALA A 111 6.78 13.91 -22.67
CA ALA A 111 6.20 15.20 -22.30
C ALA A 111 6.66 15.62 -20.90
N ALA A 112 6.72 14.70 -19.93
CA ALA A 112 7.26 15.00 -18.61
C ALA A 112 8.72 15.46 -18.69
N GLU A 113 9.56 14.71 -19.42
CA GLU A 113 10.99 15.02 -19.59
C GLU A 113 11.20 16.39 -20.23
N GLN A 114 10.46 16.69 -21.29
CA GLN A 114 10.54 17.98 -21.96
C GLN A 114 10.11 19.14 -21.04
N GLN A 115 8.99 18.99 -20.32
CA GLN A 115 8.51 20.02 -19.39
C GLN A 115 9.50 20.26 -18.24
N ALA A 116 10.18 19.22 -17.74
CA ALA A 116 11.19 19.38 -16.70
C ALA A 116 12.44 20.11 -17.23
N LEU A 117 12.88 19.80 -18.45
CA LEU A 117 13.98 20.50 -19.12
C LEU A 117 13.66 21.99 -19.36
N GLU A 118 12.45 22.28 -19.85
CA GLU A 118 11.95 23.64 -20.05
C GLU A 118 11.92 24.41 -18.72
N ALA A 119 11.33 23.83 -17.67
CA ALA A 119 11.29 24.44 -16.34
C ALA A 119 12.70 24.70 -15.75
N CYS A 120 13.66 23.81 -16.01
CA CYS A 120 15.05 24.00 -15.60
C CYS A 120 15.68 25.20 -16.34
N ALA A 121 15.50 25.28 -17.65
CA ALA A 121 16.03 26.36 -18.47
C ALA A 121 15.40 27.71 -18.12
N GLU A 122 14.09 27.76 -17.90
CA GLU A 122 13.35 28.96 -17.49
C GLU A 122 13.83 29.52 -16.15
N ARG A 123 14.24 28.64 -15.22
CA ARG A 123 14.85 29.03 -13.95
C ARG A 123 16.30 29.49 -14.08
N GLY A 124 16.88 29.45 -15.28
CA GLY A 124 18.26 29.85 -15.55
C GLY A 124 19.28 28.70 -15.48
N GLY A 125 18.82 27.45 -15.46
CA GLY A 125 19.68 26.28 -15.55
C GLY A 125 20.41 26.22 -16.88
N ARG A 126 21.71 25.93 -16.85
CA ARG A 126 22.54 25.77 -18.06
C ARG A 126 22.81 24.30 -18.32
N SER A 127 22.72 23.86 -19.57
CA SER A 127 22.94 22.45 -19.92
C SER A 127 22.07 21.49 -19.09
N CYS A 128 20.79 21.82 -18.93
CA CYS A 128 19.82 21.00 -18.21
C CYS A 128 19.75 19.59 -18.78
N VAL A 129 19.79 18.58 -17.91
CA VAL A 129 19.65 17.16 -18.27
C VAL A 129 18.60 16.52 -17.38
N VAL A 130 17.81 15.60 -17.93
CA VAL A 130 16.87 14.81 -17.14
C VAL A 130 17.66 13.88 -16.22
N SER A 131 17.48 14.02 -14.91
CA SER A 131 18.12 13.19 -13.90
C SER A 131 17.22 12.05 -13.43
N PHE A 132 15.90 12.23 -13.45
CA PHE A 132 14.97 11.23 -13.00
C PHE A 132 13.59 11.35 -13.65
N THR A 133 12.95 10.22 -13.95
CA THR A 133 11.60 10.17 -14.53
C THR A 133 10.78 9.07 -13.85
N TYR A 134 9.55 9.37 -13.46
CA TYR A 134 8.66 8.49 -12.70
C TYR A 134 7.22 8.53 -13.22
N PHE A 135 6.43 7.52 -12.86
CA PHE A 135 5.01 7.45 -13.21
C PHE A 135 4.20 6.81 -12.09
N ASN A 136 2.94 7.22 -11.96
CA ASN A 136 1.96 6.67 -11.01
C ASN A 136 2.47 6.54 -9.56
N GLN A 137 3.32 7.47 -9.13
CA GLN A 137 3.93 7.42 -7.80
C GLN A 137 4.42 8.81 -7.37
N CYS A 138 4.88 8.89 -6.12
CA CYS A 138 5.45 10.08 -5.52
C CYS A 138 6.97 10.08 -5.60
N VAL A 139 7.57 11.27 -5.50
CA VAL A 139 9.01 11.48 -5.52
C VAL A 139 9.41 12.45 -4.40
N ALA A 140 10.63 12.31 -3.90
CA ALA A 140 11.30 13.26 -3.04
C ALA A 140 12.74 13.49 -3.54
N VAL A 141 13.18 14.75 -3.51
CA VAL A 141 14.57 15.18 -3.72
C VAL A 141 15.15 15.52 -2.36
N ILE A 142 16.30 14.93 -2.04
CA ILE A 142 16.97 15.04 -0.76
C ILE A 142 18.34 15.67 -0.99
N ASP A 143 18.57 16.84 -0.40
CA ASP A 143 19.87 17.49 -0.44
C ASP A 143 20.65 17.24 0.86
N PRO A 144 21.89 16.73 0.77
CA PRO A 144 22.82 16.71 1.88
C PRO A 144 23.44 18.10 2.10
N ASP A 145 23.53 18.53 3.35
CA ASP A 145 24.35 19.68 3.77
C ASP A 145 25.83 19.25 3.87
N VAL A 146 26.38 18.80 2.74
CA VAL A 146 27.76 18.32 2.61
C VAL A 146 28.35 18.94 1.35
N LEU A 147 29.43 19.70 1.51
CA LEU A 147 30.08 20.40 0.39
C LEU A 147 30.50 19.39 -0.70
N GLY A 148 30.01 19.62 -1.92
CA GLY A 148 30.33 18.80 -3.09
C GLY A 148 29.49 17.52 -3.23
N ALA A 149 28.58 17.23 -2.30
CA ALA A 149 27.69 16.09 -2.43
C ALA A 149 26.52 16.41 -3.38
N SER A 150 26.13 15.42 -4.20
CA SER A 150 24.97 15.51 -5.08
C SER A 150 23.66 15.28 -4.32
N ASN A 151 22.56 15.75 -4.90
CA ASN A 151 21.22 15.45 -4.43
C ASN A 151 20.90 13.95 -4.62
N TYR A 152 19.89 13.48 -3.88
CA TYR A 152 19.35 12.13 -3.98
C TYR A 152 17.88 12.21 -4.38
N ILE A 153 17.47 11.37 -5.32
CA ILE A 153 16.09 11.33 -5.79
C ILE A 153 15.52 9.95 -5.47
N GLN A 154 14.42 9.91 -4.75
CA GLN A 154 13.75 8.68 -4.37
C GLN A 154 12.28 8.74 -4.77
N ALA A 155 11.80 7.68 -5.43
CA ALA A 155 10.39 7.49 -5.70
C ALA A 155 9.79 6.42 -4.78
N ALA A 156 8.52 6.60 -4.42
CA ALA A 156 7.75 5.67 -3.61
C ALA A 156 6.24 5.89 -3.80
N GLU A 157 5.41 5.03 -3.21
CA GLU A 157 3.95 5.14 -3.26
C GLU A 157 3.38 6.37 -2.53
N SER A 158 4.13 6.94 -1.58
CA SER A 158 3.76 8.17 -0.87
C SER A 158 4.96 9.12 -0.72
N ILE A 159 4.68 10.39 -0.44
CA ILE A 159 5.71 11.41 -0.21
C ILE A 159 6.54 11.06 1.04
N GLU A 160 5.88 10.57 2.09
CA GLU A 160 6.49 10.23 3.37
C GLU A 160 7.50 9.10 3.19
N LEU A 161 7.11 8.03 2.48
CA LEU A 161 7.99 6.90 2.23
C LEU A 161 9.15 7.28 1.31
N ALA A 162 8.89 8.08 0.27
CA ALA A 162 9.95 8.60 -0.61
C ALA A 162 10.97 9.41 0.18
N GLY A 163 10.51 10.29 1.07
CA GLY A 163 11.35 11.09 1.94
C GLY A 163 12.15 10.26 2.95
N GLU A 164 11.51 9.31 3.64
CA GLU A 164 12.16 8.44 4.63
C GLU A 164 13.28 7.61 3.99
N VAL A 165 12.97 6.92 2.90
CA VAL A 165 13.93 6.08 2.18
C VAL A 165 15.06 6.94 1.60
N GLY A 166 14.73 8.10 1.03
CA GLY A 166 15.73 9.02 0.48
C GLY A 166 16.66 9.61 1.54
N ILE A 167 16.14 10.03 2.69
CA ILE A 167 16.96 10.54 3.82
C ILE A 167 17.86 9.43 4.35
N LYS A 168 17.33 8.21 4.52
CA LYS A 168 18.11 7.06 4.95
C LYS A 168 19.28 6.82 4.00
N HIS A 169 19.01 6.76 2.69
CA HIS A 169 20.04 6.55 1.69
C HIS A 169 21.09 7.67 1.66
N CYS A 170 20.65 8.92 1.78
CA CYS A 170 21.54 10.08 1.86
C CYS A 170 22.50 9.99 3.06
N ARG A 171 22.02 9.57 4.23
CA ARG A 171 22.87 9.38 5.43
C ARG A 171 23.82 8.18 5.29
N GLU A 172 23.37 7.09 4.66
CA GLU A 172 24.23 5.93 4.39
C GLU A 172 25.42 6.30 3.51
N LYS A 173 25.25 7.24 2.57
CA LYS A 173 26.29 7.67 1.64
C LYS A 173 27.19 8.78 2.16
N ASN A 174 26.64 9.73 2.92
CA ASN A 174 27.39 10.90 3.41
C ASN A 174 27.79 10.80 4.89
N GLY A 175 27.45 9.70 5.56
CA GLY A 175 27.70 9.46 6.98
C GLY A 175 26.48 9.76 7.86
N SER A 176 26.35 9.01 8.96
CA SER A 176 25.17 9.08 9.84
C SER A 176 24.94 10.45 10.49
N SER A 177 25.97 11.30 10.55
CA SER A 177 25.91 12.67 11.07
C SER A 177 25.58 13.73 10.00
N ALA A 178 25.46 13.34 8.72
CA ALA A 178 25.12 14.27 7.65
C ALA A 178 23.67 14.78 7.81
N SER A 179 23.49 16.08 7.64
CA SER A 179 22.16 16.69 7.58
C SER A 179 21.59 16.48 6.18
N CYS A 180 20.60 15.60 6.06
CA CYS A 180 19.89 15.32 4.81
C CYS A 180 18.46 15.84 4.94
N LYS A 181 18.00 16.65 3.98
CA LYS A 181 16.68 17.27 4.01
C LYS A 181 15.97 17.10 2.68
N VAL A 182 14.66 16.85 2.73
CA VAL A 182 13.81 16.89 1.54
C VAL A 182 13.70 18.35 1.09
N THR A 183 14.08 18.64 -0.15
CA THR A 183 14.00 19.97 -0.75
C THR A 183 12.89 20.10 -1.79
N TYR A 184 12.41 18.97 -2.31
CA TYR A 184 11.22 18.90 -3.16
C TYR A 184 10.50 17.57 -2.98
N SER A 185 9.18 17.57 -3.03
CA SER A 185 8.39 16.33 -3.13
C SER A 185 7.05 16.59 -3.82
N ASP A 186 6.60 15.62 -4.62
CA ASP A 186 5.30 15.68 -5.32
C ASP A 186 4.90 14.29 -5.83
N CYS A 187 3.67 14.16 -6.34
CA CYS A 187 3.15 12.92 -6.91
C CYS A 187 2.60 13.12 -8.32
N SER A 188 2.80 12.11 -9.16
CA SER A 188 2.13 12.00 -10.46
C SER A 188 1.16 10.82 -10.40
N MET A 189 -0.06 11.06 -9.92
CA MET A 189 -1.09 10.03 -9.74
C MET A 189 -1.86 9.78 -11.05
N PRO A 190 -2.29 8.53 -11.32
CA PRO A 190 -3.04 8.21 -12.53
C PRO A 190 -4.39 8.94 -12.55
N ILE A 191 -4.87 9.26 -13.76
CA ILE A 191 -6.15 9.95 -13.97
C ILE A 191 -7.16 8.94 -14.52
N TYR A 192 -8.33 8.86 -13.90
CA TYR A 192 -9.43 8.07 -14.44
C TYR A 192 -10.21 8.88 -15.49
N ARG A 193 -10.53 8.26 -16.62
CA ARG A 193 -11.44 8.79 -17.66
C ARG A 193 -12.58 7.82 -17.84
N ASP A 194 -13.78 8.32 -18.18
CA ASP A 194 -15.00 7.55 -18.46
C ASP A 194 -15.21 7.21 -19.95
#